data_AF-A0A7Z8Z840-F1
#
_entry.id   AF-A0A7Z8Z840-F1
#
_cell.length_a   1.000
_cell.length_b   1.000
_cell.length_c   1.000
_cell.angle_alpha   90.00
_cell.angle_beta   90.00
_cell.angle_gamma   90.00
#
_symmetry.space_group_name_H-M   'P 1'
#
loop_
_entity.id
_entity.type
_entity.pdbx_description
1 polymer ?
#
loop_
_entity_poly.entity_id
_entity_poly.type
_entity_poly.pdbx_seq_one_letter_code
_entity_poly.pdbx_strand_id
1 'polypeptide(L)' 'MLLTEQEETTNGKTLCRYENSIYSFSYVTRSKHCSSVKTFDTEDSD' A
#
# COMPACT_ATOMS: atom_id res chain seq x y z
N MET A 1 -0.37 -8.68 1.99
CA MET A 1 -1.51 -8.08 1.28
C MET A 1 -1.13 -7.86 -0.17
N LEU A 2 -2.08 -7.97 -1.09
CA LEU A 2 -1.83 -7.85 -2.54
C LEU A 2 -2.21 -6.46 -3.03
N LEU A 3 -1.40 -5.89 -3.92
CA LEU A 3 -1.70 -4.62 -4.56
C LEU A 3 -2.93 -4.79 -5.45
N THR A 4 -3.99 -4.05 -5.17
CA THR A 4 -5.22 -4.04 -5.98
C THR A 4 -5.37 -2.76 -6.80
N GLU A 5 -4.77 -1.66 -6.34
CA GLU A 5 -4.87 -0.36 -7.01
C GLU A 5 -3.59 0.46 -6.80
N GLN A 6 -3.17 1.21 -7.82
CA GLN A 6 -2.20 2.28 -7.65
C GLN A 6 -2.68 3.56 -8.34
N GLU A 7 -2.47 4.70 -7.71
CA GLU A 7 -2.81 6.02 -8.25
C GLU A 7 -1.62 6.97 -8.07
N GLU A 8 -1.21 7.64 -9.14
CA GLU A 8 -0.22 8.73 -9.05
C GLU A 8 -0.93 10.00 -8.58
N THR A 9 -0.55 10.46 -7.38
CA THR A 9 -1.02 11.73 -6.83
C THR A 9 -0.21 12.88 -7.39
N THR A 10 -0.84 14.04 -7.49
CA THR A 10 -0.31 15.28 -8.10
C THR A 10 0.99 15.80 -7.47
N ASN A 11 1.40 15.26 -6.33
CA ASN A 11 2.55 15.71 -5.54
C ASN A 11 3.80 14.82 -5.72
N GLY A 12 3.86 14.03 -6.81
CA GLY A 12 4.95 13.09 -7.06
C GLY A 12 4.97 11.91 -6.08
N LYS A 13 3.82 11.58 -5.50
CA LYS A 13 3.63 10.41 -4.64
C LYS A 13 2.68 9.45 -5.32
N THR A 14 2.84 8.16 -5.07
CA THR A 14 1.93 7.11 -5.52
C THR A 14 1.16 6.57 -4.32
N LEU A 15 -0.16 6.58 -4.42
CA LEU A 15 -1.06 5.90 -3.50
C LEU A 15 -1.18 4.44 -3.96
N CYS A 16 -0.82 3.52 -3.09
CA CYS A 16 -0.92 2.08 -3.31
C CYS A 16 -2.01 1.52 -2.40
N ARG A 17 -3.03 0.86 -2.95
CA ARG A 17 -4.03 0.15 -2.16
C ARG A 17 -3.75 -1.35 -2.18
N TYR A 18 -3.64 -1.90 -0.99
CA TYR A 18 -3.38 -3.31 -0.75
C TYR A 18 -4.57 -3.92 -0.05
N GLU A 19 -5.04 -5.05 -0.56
CA GLU A 19 -6.18 -5.74 0.02
C GLU A 19 -5.85 -7.21 0.28
N ASN A 20 -6.60 -7.77 1.23
CA ASN A 20 -6.69 -9.18 1.52
C ASN A 20 -8.17 -9.50 1.77
N SER A 21 -8.53 -10.76 1.98
CA SER A 21 -9.93 -11.20 2.17
C SER A 21 -10.70 -10.54 3.31
N ILE A 22 -10.01 -9.80 4.20
CA ILE A 22 -10.58 -9.20 5.42
C ILE A 22 -10.08 -7.77 5.69
N TYR A 23 -9.05 -7.29 4.99
CA TYR A 23 -8.40 -6.03 5.31
C TYR A 23 -8.05 -5.26 4.05
N SER A 24 -8.25 -3.94 4.08
CA SER A 24 -7.80 -3.00 3.06
C SER A 24 -6.87 -1.96 3.68
N PHE A 25 -5.72 -1.75 3.05
CA PHE A 25 -4.67 -0.84 3.50
C PHE A 25 -4.25 0.07 2.36
N SER A 26 -4.30 1.37 2.62
CA SER A 26 -3.82 2.40 1.70
C SER A 26 -2.47 2.93 2.17
N TYR A 27 -1.47 2.88 1.29
CA TYR A 27 -0.10 3.29 1.59
C TYR A 27 0.39 4.29 0.55
N VAL A 28 0.78 5.49 1.01
CA VAL A 28 1.34 6.53 0.14
C VAL A 28 2.86 6.46 0.16
N THR A 29 3.47 6.28 -0.99
CA THR A 29 4.93 6.29 -1.18
C THR A 29 5.35 7.37 -2.17
N ARG A 30 6.61 7.81 -2.13
CA ARG A 30 7.21 8.64 -3.19
C ARG A 30 7.76 7.82 -4.34
N SER A 31 7.77 6.49 -4.21
CA SER A 31 8.18 5.58 -5.28
C SER A 31 7.14 5.57 -6.38
N LYS A 32 7.59 5.58 -7.65
CA LYS A 32 6.69 5.50 -8.81
C LYS A 32 5.93 4.17 -8.90
N HIS A 33 6.53 3.09 -8.39
CA HIS A 33 5.95 1.75 -8.43
C HIS A 33 5.75 1.19 -7.03
N CYS A 34 4.54 0.67 -6.80
CA CYS A 34 4.18 -0.12 -5.65
C CYS A 34 4.67 -1.57 -5.86
N SER A 35 5.16 -2.22 -4.81
CA SER A 35 5.41 -3.66 -4.85
C SER A 35 4.09 -4.40 -5.04
N SER A 36 4.09 -5.50 -5.79
CA SER A 36 2.90 -6.34 -6.00
C SER A 36 2.37 -6.94 -4.69
N VAL A 37 3.28 -7.23 -3.76
CA VAL A 37 2.97 -7.74 -2.42
C VAL A 37 3.63 -6.84 -1.40
N LYS A 38 2.87 -6.47 -0.37
CA LYS A 38 3.39 -5.77 0.80
C LYS A 38 2.93 -6.48 2.07
N THR A 39 3.90 -6.78 2.92
CA THR A 39 3.68 -7.16 4.31
C THR A 39 3.60 -5.87 5.13
N PHE A 40 2.54 -5.77 5.92
CA PHE A 40 2.46 -4.78 6.97
C PHE A 40 2.73 -5.57 8.24
N ASP A 41 3.88 -5.31 8.86
CA ASP A 41 4.17 -5.89 10.17
C ASP A 41 3.18 -5.26 11.14
N THR A 42 2.14 -6.02 11.48
CA THR A 42 1.36 -5.78 12.70
C THR A 42 2.21 -6.31 13.85
N GLU A 43 3.33 -5.63 14.14
CA GLU A 43 3.93 -5.75 15.46
C GLU A 43 2.93 -5.15 16.43
N ASP A 44 2.29 -6.04 17.19
CA ASP A 44 1.55 -5.75 18.41
C ASP A 44 2.38 -4.74 19.21
N SER A 45 1.92 -3.50 19.28
CA SER A 45 2.58 -2.49 20.09
C SER A 45 2.28 -2.84 21.55
N ASP A 46 3.25 -3.49 22.20
CA ASP A 46 3.32 -3.76 23.65
C ASP A 46 3.00 -2.50 24.48
#